data_AF-A0A7C7NB37-F1
#
_entry.id   AF-A0A7C7NB37-F1
#
_cell.length_a   1.000
_cell.length_b   1.000
_cell.length_c   1.000
_cell.angle_alpha   90.00
_cell.angle_beta   90.00
_cell.angle_gamma   90.00
#
_symmetry.space_group_name_H-M   'P 1'
#
loop_
_entity.id
_entity.type
_entity.pdbx_description
1 polymer ?
#
loop_
_entity_poly.entity_id
_entity_poly.type
_entity_poly.pdbx_seq_one_letter_code
_entity_poly.pdbx_strand_id
1 'polypeptide(L)'
;MNRSQFLKLNAIAGLGITLFPSLSFASEIQTFSRSQLIGKGNPDIVGDSYTSKMHKDAKAAYLKMKAAAAKDGITIEVVSAYRNFQRQKEIFEGKYQRFTNQGLAPLDAIKKIIEYSTIPGTSRHHWGTDIDIIDGGVSPRPKSVLQPELFHGKGPFCKLKEWLNSNANSFGFFEVYTDNANRRGFKYEPWHFSYAPISKPMLQAYKKLDVQQILLEEKIKGAEHFTPEFIAQYRNENILDINPALL
;
A
#
# COMPACT_ATOMS: atom_id res chain seq x y z
N MET A 1 47.46 57.08 10.07
CA MET A 1 46.65 58.10 9.34
C MET A 1 46.90 57.88 7.85
N ASN A 2 45.93 57.65 6.96
CA ASN A 2 44.54 58.08 6.92
C ASN A 2 43.60 57.04 6.30
N ARG A 3 42.36 57.06 6.82
CA ARG A 3 41.13 56.49 6.26
C ARG A 3 40.62 57.40 5.13
N SER A 4 40.11 56.86 4.03
CA SER A 4 38.73 57.11 3.55
C SER A 4 38.45 56.40 2.22
N GLN A 5 37.25 55.81 2.17
CA GLN A 5 36.63 55.04 1.10
C GLN A 5 36.54 55.80 -0.24
N PHE A 6 36.47 55.08 -1.37
CA PHE A 6 35.22 54.94 -2.15
C PHE A 6 35.41 54.04 -3.38
N LEU A 7 34.51 53.05 -3.49
CA LEU A 7 34.14 52.19 -4.60
C LEU A 7 34.64 52.57 -6.02
N LYS A 8 35.37 51.65 -6.68
CA LYS A 8 35.10 51.30 -8.10
C LYS A 8 35.27 49.80 -8.34
N LEU A 9 34.11 49.22 -8.65
CA LEU A 9 33.84 47.92 -9.23
C LEU A 9 34.73 47.65 -10.45
N ASN A 10 35.37 46.49 -10.54
CA ASN A 10 35.60 45.81 -11.81
C ASN A 10 35.59 44.31 -11.58
N ALA A 11 34.49 43.71 -12.03
CA ALA A 11 34.25 42.28 -12.05
C ALA A 11 35.15 41.60 -13.09
N ILE A 12 35.91 40.60 -12.65
CA ILE A 12 36.31 39.49 -13.53
C ILE A 12 35.56 38.28 -13.00
N ALA A 13 34.36 38.10 -13.55
CA ALA A 13 33.60 36.87 -13.41
C ALA A 13 34.32 35.79 -14.21
N GLY A 14 35.11 34.97 -13.52
CA GLY A 14 35.53 33.67 -14.05
C GLY A 14 34.30 32.77 -14.12
N LEU A 15 33.74 32.61 -15.32
CA LEU A 15 32.73 31.61 -15.66
C LEU A 15 33.35 30.21 -15.55
N GLY A 16 33.44 29.70 -14.33
CA GLY A 16 33.57 28.27 -14.08
C GLY A 16 32.20 27.64 -14.29
N ILE A 17 31.88 27.26 -15.53
CA ILE A 17 30.72 26.41 -15.81
C ILE A 17 31.07 25.03 -15.28
N THR A 18 30.74 24.76 -14.01
CA THR A 18 30.63 23.39 -13.52
C THR A 18 29.42 22.77 -14.22
N LEU A 19 29.68 22.02 -15.29
CA LEU A 19 28.71 21.10 -15.86
C LEU A 19 28.39 20.05 -14.80
N PHE A 20 27.39 20.33 -13.96
CA PHE A 20 26.73 19.29 -13.20
C PHE A 20 26.13 18.33 -14.23
N PRO A 21 26.52 17.05 -14.25
CA PRO A 21 25.82 16.08 -15.06
C PRO A 21 24.41 16.02 -14.50
N SER A 22 23.44 16.57 -15.23
CA SER A 22 22.05 16.25 -15.04
C SER A 22 21.94 14.75 -15.31
N LEU A 23 22.02 13.95 -14.25
CA LEU A 23 21.58 12.57 -14.24
C LEU A 23 20.08 12.61 -14.50
N SER A 24 19.70 12.72 -15.78
CA SER A 24 18.39 12.30 -16.23
C SER A 24 18.30 10.82 -15.89
N PHE A 25 17.70 10.52 -14.74
CA PHE A 25 17.14 9.20 -14.49
C PHE A 25 16.09 8.99 -15.56
N ALA A 26 16.50 8.45 -16.71
CA ALA A 26 15.57 7.79 -17.59
C ALA A 26 14.91 6.72 -16.73
N SER A 27 13.63 6.90 -16.38
CA SER A 27 12.87 5.85 -15.74
C SER A 27 12.89 4.69 -16.71
N GLU A 28 13.63 3.63 -16.40
CA GLU A 28 13.42 2.35 -17.08
C GLU A 28 11.92 2.09 -17.05
N ILE A 29 11.32 1.86 -18.22
CA ILE A 29 9.89 1.58 -18.31
C ILE A 29 9.67 0.25 -17.59
N GLN A 30 9.26 0.33 -16.33
CA GLN A 30 9.03 -0.85 -15.53
C GLN A 30 7.77 -1.56 -16.08
N THR A 31 7.99 -2.65 -16.80
CA THR A 31 6.91 -3.48 -17.34
C THR A 31 6.51 -4.53 -16.33
N PHE A 32 5.23 -4.57 -15.96
CA PHE A 32 4.68 -5.59 -15.07
C PHE A 32 3.83 -6.57 -15.87
N SER A 33 4.09 -7.86 -15.69
CA SER A 33 3.27 -8.92 -16.27
C SER A 33 1.90 -9.01 -15.59
N ARG A 34 0.89 -9.54 -16.31
CA ARG A 34 -0.41 -9.86 -15.73
C ARG A 34 -0.27 -10.70 -14.46
N SER A 35 0.58 -11.73 -14.48
CA SER A 35 0.82 -12.62 -13.34
C SER A 35 1.34 -11.89 -12.10
N GLN A 36 2.23 -10.90 -12.27
CA GLN A 36 2.67 -10.04 -11.16
C GLN A 36 1.51 -9.23 -10.59
N LEU A 37 0.73 -8.61 -11.47
CA LEU A 37 -0.34 -7.69 -11.09
C LEU A 37 -1.52 -8.38 -10.38
N ILE A 38 -1.77 -9.66 -10.68
CA ILE A 38 -2.84 -10.45 -10.05
C ILE A 38 -2.33 -11.42 -8.96
N GLY A 39 -1.06 -11.35 -8.59
CA GLY A 39 -0.50 -12.13 -7.47
C GLY A 39 -0.21 -13.60 -7.78
N LYS A 40 -0.08 -13.96 -9.06
CA LYS A 40 0.32 -15.31 -9.51
C LYS A 40 1.83 -15.51 -9.61
N GLY A 41 2.61 -14.52 -9.20
CA GLY A 41 4.06 -14.63 -9.06
C GLY A 41 4.75 -13.31 -9.37
N ASN A 42 5.77 -12.97 -8.59
CA ASN A 42 6.59 -11.79 -8.83
C ASN A 42 8.05 -12.10 -8.42
N PRO A 43 9.02 -12.08 -9.36
CA PRO A 43 10.41 -12.43 -9.09
C PRO A 43 11.10 -11.45 -8.13
N ASP A 44 10.56 -10.23 -7.98
CA ASP A 44 11.12 -9.21 -7.08
C ASP A 44 10.65 -9.37 -5.63
N ILE A 45 9.83 -10.38 -5.31
CA ILE A 45 9.41 -10.68 -3.95
C ILE A 45 10.52 -11.43 -3.21
N VAL A 46 10.98 -10.85 -2.10
CA VAL A 46 12.02 -11.41 -1.23
C VAL A 46 11.50 -11.59 0.20
N GLY A 47 11.98 -12.62 0.89
CA GLY A 47 11.52 -13.02 2.22
C GLY A 47 10.98 -14.45 2.26
N ASP A 48 10.84 -14.96 3.46
CA ASP A 48 10.57 -16.37 3.74
C ASP A 48 9.20 -16.60 4.40
N SER A 49 8.63 -15.58 5.03
CA SER A 49 7.37 -15.66 5.79
C SER A 49 6.28 -14.77 5.21
N TYR A 50 5.05 -15.00 5.66
CA TYR A 50 3.88 -14.18 5.33
C TYR A 50 4.06 -12.68 5.71
N THR A 51 4.89 -12.40 6.72
CA THR A 51 5.14 -11.06 7.25
C THR A 51 6.46 -10.44 6.75
N SER A 52 7.32 -11.25 6.10
CA SER A 52 8.64 -10.80 5.62
C SER A 52 8.76 -10.74 4.08
N LYS A 53 7.80 -11.35 3.36
CA LYS A 53 7.73 -11.32 1.89
C LYS A 53 7.23 -9.97 1.39
N MET A 54 8.09 -9.25 0.69
CA MET A 54 7.82 -7.93 0.12
C MET A 54 8.59 -7.77 -1.20
N HIS A 55 8.18 -6.82 -2.03
CA HIS A 55 9.01 -6.37 -3.14
C HIS A 55 10.36 -5.89 -2.60
N LYS A 56 11.48 -6.23 -3.26
CA LYS A 56 12.84 -5.96 -2.77
C LYS A 56 13.08 -4.49 -2.38
N ASP A 57 12.59 -3.57 -3.19
CA ASP A 57 12.73 -2.12 -2.92
C ASP A 57 11.83 -1.66 -1.76
N ALA A 58 10.60 -2.18 -1.69
CA ALA A 58 9.71 -1.93 -0.57
C ALA A 58 10.31 -2.47 0.74
N LYS A 59 10.95 -3.64 0.70
CA LYS A 59 11.65 -4.23 1.86
C LYS A 59 12.80 -3.35 2.33
N ALA A 60 13.63 -2.85 1.39
CA ALA A 60 14.74 -1.96 1.73
C ALA A 60 14.24 -0.66 2.37
N ALA A 61 13.17 -0.06 1.83
CA ALA A 61 12.54 1.12 2.40
C ALA A 61 11.90 0.83 3.78
N TYR A 62 11.21 -0.30 3.92
CA TYR A 62 10.60 -0.74 5.17
C TYR A 62 11.64 -0.90 6.29
N LEU A 63 12.79 -1.51 6.00
CA LEU A 63 13.86 -1.69 6.99
C LEU A 63 14.40 -0.34 7.49
N LYS A 64 14.50 0.67 6.61
CA LYS A 64 14.87 2.04 7.00
C LYS A 64 13.80 2.69 7.87
N MET A 65 12.52 2.58 7.48
CA MET A 65 11.39 3.09 8.24
C MET A 65 11.31 2.45 9.64
N LYS A 66 11.46 1.12 9.71
CA LYS A 66 11.48 0.36 10.96
C LYS A 66 12.63 0.80 11.87
N ALA A 67 13.83 0.98 11.33
CA ALA A 67 14.99 1.44 12.11
C ALA A 67 14.82 2.88 12.62
N ALA A 68 14.16 3.75 11.85
CA ALA A 68 13.85 5.11 12.31
C ALA A 68 12.80 5.09 13.45
N ALA A 69 11.70 4.36 13.28
CA ALA A 69 10.67 4.23 14.31
C ALA A 69 11.23 3.68 15.63
N ALA A 70 12.15 2.71 15.56
CA ALA A 70 12.80 2.16 16.75
C ALA A 70 13.62 3.19 17.55
N LYS A 71 14.22 4.18 16.90
CA LYS A 71 14.94 5.28 17.58
C LYS A 71 13.99 6.19 18.36
N ASP A 72 12.74 6.26 17.92
CA ASP A 72 11.67 7.03 18.57
C ASP A 72 10.84 6.16 19.54
N GLY A 73 11.34 4.97 19.87
CA GLY A 73 10.71 4.06 20.85
C GLY A 73 9.50 3.29 20.34
N ILE A 74 9.27 3.24 19.02
CA ILE A 74 8.16 2.54 18.39
C ILE A 74 8.64 1.23 17.76
N THR A 75 7.99 0.12 18.09
CA THR A 75 8.36 -1.20 17.56
C THR A 75 7.43 -1.57 16.40
N ILE A 76 7.81 -1.19 15.18
CA ILE A 76 7.06 -1.57 13.98
C ILE A 76 7.07 -3.11 13.78
N GLU A 77 5.88 -3.70 13.76
CA GLU A 77 5.62 -5.10 13.41
C GLU A 77 4.71 -5.17 12.19
N VAL A 78 5.09 -5.96 11.20
CA VAL A 78 4.23 -6.28 10.04
C VAL A 78 3.45 -7.54 10.34
N VAL A 79 2.13 -7.48 10.23
CA VAL A 79 1.23 -8.62 10.44
C VAL A 79 0.72 -9.23 9.13
N SER A 80 0.88 -8.51 8.02
CA SER A 80 0.52 -8.97 6.68
C SER A 80 1.31 -8.19 5.63
N ALA A 81 1.95 -8.89 4.70
CA ALA A 81 2.76 -8.32 3.62
C ALA A 81 2.34 -8.91 2.27
N TYR A 82 3.24 -9.49 1.48
CA TYR A 82 2.88 -10.13 0.22
C TYR A 82 1.90 -11.30 0.42
N ARG A 83 0.80 -11.24 -0.31
CA ARG A 83 -0.18 -12.32 -0.44
C ARG A 83 -0.25 -12.75 -1.89
N ASN A 84 0.00 -14.02 -2.19
CA ASN A 84 -0.26 -14.54 -3.52
C ASN A 84 -1.77 -14.69 -3.78
N PHE A 85 -2.12 -14.94 -5.04
CA PHE A 85 -3.49 -15.14 -5.52
C PHE A 85 -4.22 -16.23 -4.72
N GLN A 86 -3.58 -17.40 -4.58
CA GLN A 86 -4.18 -18.56 -3.93
C GLN A 86 -4.51 -18.29 -2.46
N ARG A 87 -3.63 -17.61 -1.73
CA ARG A 87 -3.87 -17.22 -0.35
C ARG A 87 -5.03 -16.23 -0.23
N GLN A 88 -5.10 -15.25 -1.14
CA GLN A 88 -6.24 -14.32 -1.17
C GLN A 88 -7.55 -15.06 -1.49
N LYS A 89 -7.51 -16.06 -2.38
CA LYS A 89 -8.64 -16.93 -2.70
C LYS A 89 -9.15 -17.70 -1.48
N GLU A 90 -8.25 -18.32 -0.72
CA GLU A 90 -8.62 -18.98 0.54
C GLU A 90 -9.30 -18.02 1.54
N ILE A 91 -8.75 -16.81 1.71
CA ILE A 91 -9.31 -15.81 2.62
C ILE A 91 -10.71 -15.38 2.15
N PHE A 92 -10.85 -15.07 0.87
CA PHE A 92 -12.12 -14.63 0.29
C PHE A 92 -13.18 -15.74 0.39
N GLU A 93 -12.87 -16.94 -0.09
CA GLU A 93 -13.82 -18.06 -0.13
C GLU A 93 -14.17 -18.60 1.26
N GLY A 94 -13.23 -18.53 2.21
CA GLY A 94 -13.48 -18.86 3.61
C GLY A 94 -14.45 -17.86 4.25
N LYS A 95 -14.29 -16.55 4.00
CA LYS A 95 -15.25 -15.54 4.46
C LYS A 95 -16.61 -15.69 3.79
N TYR A 96 -16.64 -15.94 2.48
CA TYR A 96 -17.86 -16.15 1.71
C TYR A 96 -18.69 -17.30 2.30
N GLN A 97 -18.10 -18.48 2.42
CA GLN A 97 -18.75 -19.65 3.01
C GLN A 97 -19.23 -19.38 4.44
N ARG A 98 -18.40 -18.75 5.27
CA ARG A 98 -18.77 -18.42 6.65
C ARG A 98 -20.00 -17.52 6.70
N PHE A 99 -20.04 -16.45 5.91
CA PHE A 99 -21.14 -15.51 5.91
C PHE A 99 -22.43 -16.10 5.32
N THR A 100 -22.33 -16.88 4.24
CA THR A 100 -23.50 -17.57 3.68
C THR A 100 -24.04 -18.64 4.63
N ASN A 101 -23.17 -19.36 5.34
CA ASN A 101 -23.58 -20.32 6.38
C ASN A 101 -24.22 -19.65 7.60
N GLN A 102 -23.93 -18.37 7.83
CA GLN A 102 -24.60 -17.53 8.83
C GLN A 102 -25.93 -16.94 8.32
N GLY A 103 -26.35 -17.30 7.11
CA GLY A 103 -27.64 -16.89 6.53
C GLY A 103 -27.60 -15.61 5.70
N LEU A 104 -26.44 -15.02 5.44
CA LEU A 104 -26.35 -13.88 4.53
C LEU A 104 -26.59 -14.34 3.09
N ALA A 105 -27.34 -13.55 2.32
CA ALA A 105 -27.46 -13.75 0.89
C ALA A 105 -26.07 -13.64 0.23
N PRO A 106 -25.76 -14.43 -0.81
CA PRO A 106 -24.48 -14.43 -1.50
C PRO A 106 -23.90 -13.04 -1.84
N LEU A 107 -24.70 -12.16 -2.43
CA LEU A 107 -24.26 -10.82 -2.80
C LEU A 107 -23.96 -9.95 -1.57
N ASP A 108 -24.73 -10.09 -0.49
CA ASP A 108 -24.50 -9.36 0.75
C ASP A 108 -23.26 -9.90 1.49
N ALA A 109 -23.00 -11.20 1.40
CA ALA A 109 -21.74 -11.78 1.87
C ALA A 109 -20.55 -11.19 1.10
N ILE A 110 -20.63 -11.06 -0.23
CA ILE A 110 -19.59 -10.42 -1.05
C ILE A 110 -19.40 -8.96 -0.64
N LYS A 111 -20.48 -8.17 -0.56
CA LYS A 111 -20.45 -6.77 -0.11
C LYS A 111 -19.78 -6.62 1.26
N LYS A 112 -20.13 -7.49 2.21
CA LYS A 112 -19.52 -7.53 3.55
C LYS A 112 -18.03 -7.87 3.52
N ILE A 113 -17.60 -8.76 2.62
CA ILE A 113 -16.17 -9.09 2.44
C ILE A 113 -15.41 -7.87 1.93
N ILE A 114 -15.94 -7.19 0.92
CA ILE A 114 -15.27 -6.06 0.27
C ILE A 114 -15.27 -4.77 1.09
N GLU A 115 -15.81 -4.77 2.31
CA GLU A 115 -15.60 -3.67 3.26
C GLU A 115 -14.14 -3.56 3.73
N TYR A 116 -13.45 -4.71 3.90
CA TYR A 116 -12.08 -4.80 4.46
C TYR A 116 -11.22 -5.88 3.78
N SER A 117 -11.64 -6.41 2.62
CA SER A 117 -10.95 -7.53 1.97
C SER A 117 -11.15 -7.54 0.47
N THR A 118 -10.11 -7.86 -0.25
CA THR A 118 -10.13 -7.82 -1.72
C THR A 118 -10.62 -9.13 -2.32
N ILE A 119 -11.19 -9.05 -3.53
CA ILE A 119 -11.43 -10.20 -4.38
C ILE A 119 -10.05 -10.72 -4.87
N PRO A 120 -9.82 -12.03 -4.97
CA PRO A 120 -8.54 -12.57 -5.45
C PRO A 120 -8.16 -12.03 -6.82
N GLY A 121 -6.91 -11.60 -6.99
CA GLY A 121 -6.42 -10.95 -8.20
C GLY A 121 -6.52 -9.43 -8.18
N THR A 122 -7.22 -8.82 -7.21
CA THR A 122 -7.37 -7.36 -7.09
C THR A 122 -6.66 -6.77 -5.86
N SER A 123 -6.04 -7.62 -5.04
CA SER A 123 -5.35 -7.19 -3.82
C SER A 123 -4.06 -6.44 -4.12
N ARG A 124 -3.84 -5.29 -3.50
CA ARG A 124 -2.55 -4.58 -3.57
C ARG A 124 -1.42 -5.34 -2.87
N HIS A 125 -1.73 -6.22 -1.91
CA HIS A 125 -0.75 -7.13 -1.33
C HIS A 125 -0.15 -8.11 -2.34
N HIS A 126 -0.79 -8.32 -3.50
CA HIS A 126 -0.21 -9.08 -4.61
C HIS A 126 1.07 -8.43 -5.16
N TRP A 127 1.24 -7.14 -4.97
CA TRP A 127 2.39 -6.39 -5.49
C TRP A 127 3.60 -6.48 -4.57
N GLY A 128 3.40 -6.90 -3.31
CA GLY A 128 4.43 -6.92 -2.28
C GLY A 128 4.90 -5.53 -1.84
N THR A 129 4.18 -4.48 -2.26
CA THR A 129 4.41 -3.09 -1.86
C THR A 129 3.60 -2.68 -0.65
N ASP A 130 2.58 -3.46 -0.31
CA ASP A 130 1.58 -3.13 0.71
C ASP A 130 1.80 -3.99 1.95
N ILE A 131 1.74 -3.33 3.12
CA ILE A 131 1.97 -3.91 4.43
C ILE A 131 0.93 -3.43 5.44
N ASP A 132 0.50 -4.34 6.29
CA ASP A 132 -0.32 -4.07 7.47
C ASP A 132 0.58 -3.99 8.70
N ILE A 133 0.65 -2.82 9.33
CA ILE A 133 1.60 -2.51 10.41
C ILE A 133 0.86 -2.27 11.73
N ILE A 134 1.42 -2.79 12.82
CA ILE A 134 1.00 -2.53 14.20
C ILE A 134 2.23 -2.22 15.07
N ASP A 135 2.00 -1.84 16.33
CA ASP A 135 3.08 -1.69 17.31
C ASP A 135 3.29 -3.03 18.05
N GLY A 136 4.38 -3.71 17.73
CA GLY A 136 4.78 -4.97 18.34
C GLY A 136 5.33 -4.83 19.76
N GLY A 137 5.56 -3.60 20.24
CA GLY A 137 5.99 -3.30 21.60
C GLY A 137 4.83 -3.27 22.61
N VAL A 138 3.58 -3.33 22.13
CA VAL A 138 2.39 -3.30 22.98
C VAL A 138 2.21 -4.62 23.73
N SER A 139 2.04 -4.52 25.05
CA SER A 139 1.70 -5.63 25.94
C SER A 139 0.59 -5.22 26.93
N PRO A 140 -0.48 -6.02 27.11
CA PRO A 140 -0.77 -7.25 26.37
C PRO A 140 -1.21 -6.96 24.93
N ARG A 141 -0.90 -7.90 24.02
CA ARG A 141 -1.30 -7.79 22.61
C ARG A 141 -2.82 -7.97 22.46
N PRO A 142 -3.53 -7.09 21.74
CA PRO A 142 -4.95 -7.30 21.41
C PRO A 142 -5.20 -8.60 20.64
N LYS A 143 -6.35 -9.25 20.89
CA LYS A 143 -6.73 -10.49 20.16
C LYS A 143 -6.95 -10.26 18.66
N SER A 144 -7.53 -9.10 18.31
CA SER A 144 -7.68 -8.63 16.94
C SER A 144 -6.98 -7.29 16.83
N VAL A 145 -5.97 -7.21 15.97
CA VAL A 145 -5.04 -6.07 15.90
C VAL A 145 -5.35 -5.08 14.79
N LEU A 146 -6.19 -5.45 13.82
CA LEU A 146 -6.56 -4.62 12.68
C LEU A 146 -7.96 -4.04 12.90
N GLN A 147 -8.03 -3.10 13.85
CA GLN A 147 -9.27 -2.40 14.22
C GLN A 147 -8.98 -0.90 14.39
N PRO A 148 -9.71 0.02 13.73
CA PRO A 148 -9.32 1.43 13.70
C PRO A 148 -9.21 2.08 15.08
N GLU A 149 -10.08 1.70 16.02
CA GLU A 149 -10.07 2.19 17.40
C GLU A 149 -8.76 1.90 18.15
N LEU A 150 -7.98 0.92 17.70
CA LEU A 150 -6.68 0.63 18.30
C LEU A 150 -5.62 1.66 17.90
N PHE A 151 -5.81 2.42 16.83
CA PHE A 151 -4.85 3.38 16.28
C PHE A 151 -5.17 4.84 16.65
N HIS A 152 -6.21 5.09 17.45
CA HIS A 152 -6.67 6.43 17.78
C HIS A 152 -6.97 6.63 19.26
N GLY A 153 -6.85 7.87 19.72
CA GLY A 153 -7.22 8.26 21.08
C GLY A 153 -6.43 7.49 22.12
N LYS A 154 -7.11 6.58 22.84
CA LYS A 154 -6.51 5.73 23.88
C LYS A 154 -6.13 4.33 23.37
N GLY A 155 -6.27 4.09 22.06
CA GLY A 155 -5.90 2.84 21.42
C GLY A 155 -4.39 2.55 21.58
N PRO A 156 -4.00 1.28 21.76
CA PRO A 156 -2.61 0.93 22.04
C PRO A 156 -1.63 1.25 20.91
N PHE A 157 -2.11 1.39 19.67
CA PHE A 157 -1.31 1.72 18.49
C PHE A 157 -1.37 3.21 18.12
N CYS A 158 -1.96 4.07 18.97
CA CYS A 158 -2.09 5.50 18.69
C CYS A 158 -0.75 6.19 18.43
N LYS A 159 0.26 5.92 19.26
CA LYS A 159 1.62 6.48 19.08
C LYS A 159 2.27 6.05 17.76
N LEU A 160 2.08 4.79 17.37
CA LEU A 160 2.53 4.31 16.07
C LEU A 160 1.83 5.07 14.94
N LYS A 161 0.51 5.25 15.02
CA LYS A 161 -0.25 5.97 13.98
C LYS A 161 0.22 7.42 13.83
N GLU A 162 0.41 8.12 14.94
CA GLU A 162 0.95 9.49 14.95
C GLU A 162 2.34 9.57 14.30
N TRP A 163 3.20 8.60 14.60
CA TRP A 163 4.52 8.50 13.99
C TRP A 163 4.45 8.22 12.49
N LEU A 164 3.61 7.26 12.06
CA LEU A 164 3.44 6.92 10.65
C LEU A 164 2.91 8.13 9.86
N ASN A 165 1.94 8.87 10.40
CA ASN A 165 1.41 10.08 9.76
C ASN A 165 2.50 11.13 9.50
N SER A 166 3.45 11.25 10.44
CA SER A 166 4.50 12.26 10.37
C SER A 166 5.71 11.81 9.52
N ASN A 167 5.97 10.50 9.45
CA ASN A 167 7.26 9.99 8.97
C ASN A 167 7.16 9.03 7.77
N ALA A 168 6.09 8.24 7.63
CA ALA A 168 6.05 7.12 6.66
C ALA A 168 6.29 7.58 5.21
N ASN A 169 5.73 8.74 4.84
CA ASN A 169 5.88 9.30 3.49
C ASN A 169 7.35 9.59 3.13
N SER A 170 8.20 9.94 4.11
CA SER A 170 9.65 10.17 3.88
C SER A 170 10.40 8.90 3.47
N PHE A 171 9.84 7.73 3.80
CA PHE A 171 10.32 6.41 3.37
C PHE A 171 9.57 5.89 2.14
N GLY A 172 8.68 6.70 1.54
CA GLY A 172 7.87 6.34 0.39
C GLY A 172 6.64 5.49 0.70
N PHE A 173 6.28 5.31 1.98
CA PHE A 173 5.08 4.59 2.38
C PHE A 173 3.92 5.55 2.62
N PHE A 174 2.79 5.29 1.99
CA PHE A 174 1.57 6.09 2.14
C PHE A 174 0.43 5.21 2.60
N GLU A 175 -0.38 5.72 3.51
CA GLU A 175 -1.64 5.10 3.91
C GLU A 175 -2.58 5.00 2.70
N VAL A 176 -3.11 3.81 2.44
CA VAL A 176 -3.91 3.54 1.24
C VAL A 176 -5.37 3.89 1.47
N TYR A 177 -5.92 3.42 2.59
CA TYR A 177 -7.33 3.56 2.94
C TYR A 177 -7.49 4.58 4.07
N THR A 178 -7.46 5.87 3.73
CA THR A 178 -7.46 7.02 4.66
C THR A 178 -8.83 7.28 5.29
N ASP A 179 -8.85 7.98 6.44
CA ASP A 179 -10.07 8.42 7.14
C ASP A 179 -10.72 9.62 6.42
N ASN A 180 -11.22 9.39 5.21
CA ASN A 180 -11.94 10.37 4.42
C ASN A 180 -13.37 9.86 4.21
N ALA A 181 -14.35 10.56 4.79
CA ALA A 181 -15.76 10.22 4.74
C ALA A 181 -16.36 10.17 3.32
N ASN A 182 -15.70 10.79 2.33
CA ASN A 182 -16.15 10.77 0.93
C ASN A 182 -15.70 9.51 0.17
N ARG A 183 -14.86 8.66 0.78
CA ARG A 183 -14.45 7.39 0.17
C ARG A 183 -15.59 6.37 0.24
N ARG A 184 -15.77 5.62 -0.84
CA ARG A 184 -16.86 4.66 -1.00
C ARG A 184 -16.42 3.19 -0.93
N GLY A 185 -15.14 2.93 -1.20
CA GLY A 185 -14.58 1.58 -1.28
C GLY A 185 -14.31 0.92 0.07
N PHE A 186 -13.11 0.37 0.20
CA PHE A 186 -12.65 -0.18 1.47
C PHE A 186 -12.75 0.88 2.57
N LYS A 187 -13.19 0.41 3.75
CA LYS A 187 -13.29 1.21 4.96
C LYS A 187 -11.90 1.72 5.37
N TYR A 188 -11.89 2.65 6.31
CA TYR A 188 -10.66 3.19 6.86
C TYR A 188 -9.77 2.10 7.47
N GLU A 189 -8.50 2.04 7.05
CA GLU A 189 -7.51 1.06 7.52
C GLU A 189 -6.21 1.75 7.96
N PRO A 190 -6.12 2.23 9.22
CA PRO A 190 -4.95 2.96 9.74
C PRO A 190 -3.63 2.19 9.73
N TRP A 191 -3.67 0.88 9.49
CA TRP A 191 -2.54 -0.03 9.43
C TRP A 191 -1.99 -0.24 8.03
N HIS A 192 -2.76 0.07 6.98
CA HIS A 192 -2.47 -0.37 5.60
C HIS A 192 -1.67 0.69 4.85
N PHE A 193 -0.38 0.43 4.65
CA PHE A 193 0.55 1.33 3.95
C PHE A 193 1.12 0.68 2.69
N SER A 194 1.29 1.48 1.64
CA SER A 194 1.84 1.05 0.35
C SER A 194 3.08 1.84 -0.03
N TYR A 195 4.12 1.15 -0.49
CA TYR A 195 5.34 1.76 -1.03
C TYR A 195 5.08 2.36 -2.42
N ALA A 196 4.85 3.68 -2.46
CA ALA A 196 4.42 4.43 -3.63
C ALA A 196 5.35 4.32 -4.86
N PRO A 197 6.69 4.33 -4.73
CA PRO A 197 7.58 4.29 -5.89
C PRO A 197 7.37 3.09 -6.82
N ILE A 198 6.91 1.96 -6.28
CA ILE A 198 6.59 0.75 -7.07
C ILE A 198 5.08 0.56 -7.23
N SER A 199 4.28 0.90 -6.22
CA SER A 199 2.84 0.63 -6.28
C SER A 199 2.09 1.55 -7.26
N LYS A 200 2.56 2.78 -7.48
CA LYS A 200 2.01 3.70 -8.48
C LYS A 200 2.14 3.15 -9.92
N PRO A 201 3.34 2.81 -10.42
CA PRO A 201 3.47 2.26 -11.77
C PRO A 201 2.78 0.89 -11.90
N MET A 202 2.74 0.05 -10.84
CA MET A 202 1.94 -1.18 -10.85
C MET A 202 0.44 -0.90 -10.96
N LEU A 203 -0.09 0.10 -10.27
CA LEU A 203 -1.50 0.52 -10.41
C LEU A 203 -1.80 1.00 -11.84
N GLN A 204 -0.91 1.78 -12.45
CA GLN A 204 -1.09 2.24 -13.84
C GLN A 204 -1.07 1.07 -14.84
N ALA A 205 -0.25 0.05 -14.62
CA ALA A 205 -0.28 -1.18 -15.40
C ALA A 205 -1.56 -2.00 -15.14
N TYR A 206 -1.96 -2.14 -13.87
CA TYR A 206 -3.16 -2.86 -13.45
C TYR A 206 -4.43 -2.26 -14.07
N LYS A 207 -4.53 -0.93 -14.15
CA LYS A 207 -5.68 -0.23 -14.75
C LYS A 207 -5.94 -0.61 -16.22
N LYS A 208 -4.94 -1.13 -16.92
CA LYS A 208 -5.04 -1.59 -18.32
C LYS A 208 -5.54 -3.03 -18.45
N LEU A 209 -5.62 -3.77 -17.34
CA LEU A 209 -6.12 -5.14 -17.35
C LEU A 209 -7.65 -5.16 -17.40
N ASP A 210 -8.19 -6.18 -18.08
CA ASP A 210 -9.60 -6.52 -18.00
C ASP A 210 -9.87 -7.28 -16.68
N VAL A 211 -10.30 -6.52 -15.66
CA VAL A 211 -10.62 -7.06 -14.34
C VAL A 211 -11.81 -8.03 -14.40
N GLN A 212 -12.78 -7.78 -15.28
CA GLN A 212 -13.92 -8.68 -15.44
C GLN A 212 -13.46 -10.04 -15.95
N GLN A 213 -12.63 -10.05 -16.99
CA GLN A 213 -12.04 -11.28 -17.51
C GLN A 213 -11.22 -12.02 -16.45
N ILE A 214 -10.38 -11.30 -15.68
CA ILE A 214 -9.61 -11.90 -14.57
C ILE A 214 -10.54 -12.61 -13.58
N LEU A 215 -11.61 -11.97 -13.16
CA LEU A 215 -12.45 -12.53 -12.09
C LEU A 215 -13.30 -13.71 -12.56
N LEU A 216 -13.67 -13.76 -13.85
CA LEU A 216 -14.41 -14.87 -14.44
C LEU A 216 -13.54 -16.10 -14.70
N GLU A 217 -12.26 -15.93 -15.09
CA GLU A 217 -11.34 -17.03 -15.41
C GLU A 217 -10.94 -17.87 -14.18
N GLU A 218 -10.94 -17.28 -12.98
CA GLU A 218 -10.26 -17.85 -11.81
C GLU A 218 -11.13 -18.76 -10.94
N LYS A 219 -12.36 -19.07 -11.37
CA LYS A 219 -13.30 -19.97 -10.67
C LYS A 219 -13.43 -19.64 -9.18
N ILE A 220 -13.70 -18.38 -8.86
CA ILE A 220 -13.86 -17.89 -7.48
C ILE A 220 -15.29 -18.18 -7.02
N LYS A 221 -15.49 -18.68 -5.79
CA LYS A 221 -16.86 -18.86 -5.25
C LYS A 221 -17.61 -17.51 -5.22
N GLY A 222 -18.86 -17.49 -5.67
CA GLY A 222 -19.65 -16.27 -5.77
C GLY A 222 -19.38 -15.45 -7.05
N ALA A 223 -18.57 -15.95 -7.98
CA ALA A 223 -18.29 -15.26 -9.25
C ALA A 223 -19.53 -15.08 -10.14
N GLU A 224 -20.58 -15.88 -9.94
CA GLU A 224 -21.88 -15.70 -10.56
C GLU A 224 -22.53 -14.34 -10.24
N HIS A 225 -22.08 -13.66 -9.18
CA HIS A 225 -22.53 -12.32 -8.80
C HIS A 225 -21.62 -11.20 -9.31
N PHE A 226 -20.54 -11.51 -10.02
CA PHE A 226 -19.63 -10.53 -10.60
C PHE A 226 -20.15 -10.01 -11.95
N THR A 227 -21.32 -9.38 -11.93
CA THR A 227 -21.91 -8.76 -13.13
C THR A 227 -21.04 -7.60 -13.63
N PRO A 228 -21.16 -7.19 -14.90
CA PRO A 228 -20.44 -6.02 -15.42
C PRO A 228 -20.63 -4.76 -14.56
N GLU A 229 -21.85 -4.52 -14.06
CA GLU A 229 -22.19 -3.39 -13.21
C GLU A 229 -21.48 -3.48 -11.85
N PHE A 230 -21.50 -4.67 -11.23
CA PHE A 230 -20.80 -4.90 -9.98
C PHE A 230 -19.29 -4.69 -10.13
N ILE A 231 -18.68 -5.23 -11.21
CA ILE A 231 -17.24 -5.05 -11.46
C ILE A 231 -16.88 -3.59 -11.73
N ALA A 232 -17.69 -2.87 -12.50
CA ALA A 232 -17.47 -1.45 -12.75
C ALA A 232 -17.52 -0.63 -11.45
N GLN A 233 -18.51 -0.89 -10.59
CA GLN A 233 -18.61 -0.27 -9.28
C GLN A 233 -17.41 -0.64 -8.40
N TYR A 234 -17.10 -1.93 -8.26
CA TYR A 234 -15.98 -2.43 -7.44
C TYR A 234 -14.63 -1.85 -7.89
N ARG A 235 -14.40 -1.70 -9.20
CA ARG A 235 -13.20 -1.07 -9.73
C ARG A 235 -13.10 0.39 -9.32
N ASN A 236 -14.18 1.16 -9.48
CA ASN A 236 -14.18 2.58 -9.18
C ASN A 236 -14.11 2.86 -7.67
N GLU A 237 -14.82 2.08 -6.87
CA GLU A 237 -14.95 2.30 -5.43
C GLU A 237 -13.85 1.56 -4.66
N ASN A 238 -13.65 0.26 -4.84
CA ASN A 238 -12.70 -0.48 -4.01
C ASN A 238 -11.25 -0.42 -4.53
N ILE A 239 -11.04 -0.45 -5.86
CA ILE A 239 -9.68 -0.49 -6.43
C ILE A 239 -9.09 0.92 -6.58
N LEU A 240 -9.88 1.88 -7.05
CA LEU A 240 -9.39 3.21 -7.44
C LEU A 240 -9.67 4.33 -6.43
N ASP A 241 -10.63 4.16 -5.50
CA ASP A 241 -10.88 5.14 -4.43
C ASP A 241 -9.91 4.92 -3.26
N ILE A 242 -8.65 5.29 -3.50
CA ILE A 242 -7.54 5.22 -2.55
C ILE A 242 -6.96 6.61 -2.30
N ASN A 243 -5.98 6.72 -1.39
CA ASN A 243 -5.23 7.96 -1.21
C ASN A 243 -4.70 8.51 -2.54
N PRO A 244 -5.05 9.76 -2.93
CA PRO A 244 -4.63 10.35 -4.21
C PRO A 244 -3.10 10.40 -4.43
N ALA A 245 -2.30 10.38 -3.36
CA ALA A 245 -0.84 10.29 -3.47
C ALA A 245 -0.37 9.00 -4.18
N LEU A 246 -1.19 7.94 -4.15
CA LEU A 246 -0.92 6.63 -4.72
C LEU A 246 -1.50 6.42 -6.13
N LEU A 247 -2.19 7.42 -6.70
CA LEU A 247 -2.71 7.40 -8.06
C LEU A 247 -1.64 7.78 -9.09
#